data_AF-A0A177WJG6-F1
#
_entry.id   AF-A0A177WJG6-F1
#
_cell.length_a   1.000
_cell.length_b   1.000
_cell.length_c   1.000
_cell.angle_alpha   90.00
_cell.angle_beta   90.00
_cell.angle_gamma   90.00
#
_symmetry.space_group_name_H-M   'P 1'
#
loop_
_entity.id
_entity.type
_entity.pdbx_description
1 polymer ?
#
loop_
_entity_poly.entity_id
_entity_poly.type
_entity_poly.pdbx_seq_one_letter_code
_entity_poly.pdbx_strand_id
1 'polypeptide(L)'
;MEKHVLDRDDAVRGTNEDALTSKHSAVTAGYLQDPYIKAFLKRGSKRAPIINRGTYARTAGLDILIKQFLTATIPLQDATGSEIPGSGTRPMDKQIISLGAGSDTRFFNFKADGINPRRYIEIDYPQITAKKAHAIVRDKNTRLVIGEDSYKVLGGGVELVADSYWLIPGDLRDFTCILPKLVSMGLDTT
;
A
#
# COMPACT_ATOMS: atom_id res chain seq x y z
N MET A 1 6.06 -34.56 -24.67
CA MET A 1 5.28 -33.31 -24.56
C MET A 1 4.98 -33.06 -23.09
N GLU A 2 5.86 -32.35 -22.39
CA GLU A 2 5.58 -31.86 -21.05
C GLU A 2 4.46 -30.81 -21.13
N LYS A 3 3.39 -31.04 -20.37
CA LYS A 3 2.35 -30.03 -20.18
C LYS A 3 2.99 -28.88 -19.43
N HIS A 4 3.17 -27.75 -20.09
CA HIS A 4 3.51 -26.48 -19.46
C HIS A 4 2.40 -26.18 -18.45
N VAL A 5 2.65 -26.50 -17.17
CA VAL A 5 1.77 -26.08 -16.09
C VAL A 5 1.88 -24.57 -16.08
N LEU A 6 0.82 -23.88 -16.52
CA LEU A 6 0.69 -22.45 -16.31
C LEU A 6 0.87 -22.22 -14.81
N ASP A 7 1.92 -21.51 -14.42
CA ASP A 7 2.09 -21.09 -13.05
C ASP A 7 0.83 -20.26 -12.70
N ARG A 8 -0.05 -20.82 -11.86
CA ARG A 8 -1.28 -20.14 -11.47
C ARG A 8 -0.96 -18.81 -10.79
N ASP A 9 0.21 -18.69 -10.17
CA ASP A 9 0.65 -17.47 -9.53
C ASP A 9 1.08 -16.41 -10.58
N ASP A 10 1.47 -16.78 -11.81
CA ASP A 10 1.72 -15.80 -12.90
C ASP A 10 0.45 -15.04 -13.29
N ALA A 11 -0.66 -15.76 -13.45
CA ALA A 11 -1.95 -15.13 -13.78
C ALA A 11 -2.41 -14.17 -12.66
N VAL A 12 -2.20 -14.58 -11.40
CA VAL A 12 -2.50 -13.74 -10.23
C VAL A 12 -1.60 -12.50 -10.21
N ARG A 13 -0.29 -12.65 -10.43
CA ARG A 13 0.66 -11.53 -10.52
C ARG A 13 0.34 -10.57 -11.67
N GLY A 14 -0.19 -11.08 -12.79
CA GLY A 14 -0.62 -10.28 -13.93
C GLY A 14 -1.75 -9.29 -13.61
N THR A 15 -2.58 -9.58 -12.61
CA THR A 15 -3.68 -8.68 -12.20
C THR A 15 -3.18 -7.33 -11.69
N ASN A 16 -1.97 -7.27 -11.11
CA ASN A 16 -1.34 -6.02 -10.71
C ASN A 16 -1.11 -5.08 -11.91
N GLU A 17 -0.64 -5.60 -13.05
CA GLU A 17 -0.36 -4.77 -14.23
C GLU A 17 -1.66 -4.25 -14.86
N ASP A 18 -2.73 -5.05 -14.87
CA ASP A 18 -4.05 -4.63 -15.35
C ASP A 18 -4.66 -3.53 -14.47
N ALA A 19 -4.59 -3.69 -13.14
CA ALA A 19 -5.06 -2.71 -12.17
C ALA A 19 -4.27 -1.40 -12.24
N LEU A 20 -2.94 -1.47 -12.31
CA LEU A 20 -2.06 -0.32 -12.47
C LEU A 20 -2.37 0.45 -13.76
N THR A 21 -2.57 -0.28 -14.87
CA THR A 21 -2.93 0.31 -16.16
C THR A 21 -4.30 1.01 -16.10
N SER A 22 -5.28 0.40 -15.43
CA SER A 22 -6.61 1.00 -15.23
C SER A 22 -6.55 2.27 -14.37
N LYS A 23 -5.76 2.26 -13.30
CA LYS A 23 -5.50 3.45 -12.47
C LYS A 23 -4.81 4.57 -13.26
N HIS A 24 -3.76 4.24 -14.01
CA HIS A 24 -3.08 5.20 -14.88
C HIS A 24 -4.02 5.82 -15.93
N SER A 25 -4.89 5.01 -16.56
CA SER A 25 -5.90 5.50 -17.50
C SER A 25 -6.85 6.50 -16.83
N ALA A 26 -7.36 6.18 -15.64
CA ALA A 26 -8.25 7.07 -14.89
C ALA A 26 -7.57 8.40 -14.52
N VAL A 27 -6.31 8.35 -14.08
CA VAL A 27 -5.50 9.55 -13.78
C VAL A 27 -5.30 10.40 -15.04
N THR A 28 -4.89 9.78 -16.16
CA THR A 28 -4.67 10.49 -17.43
C THR A 28 -5.95 11.14 -17.94
N ALA A 29 -7.10 10.50 -17.71
CA ALA A 29 -8.41 11.03 -18.08
C ALA A 29 -8.99 12.05 -17.06
N GLY A 30 -8.24 12.40 -16.00
CA GLY A 30 -8.63 13.41 -15.02
C GLY A 30 -9.60 12.94 -13.94
N TYR A 31 -9.88 11.63 -13.84
CA TYR A 31 -10.75 11.09 -12.79
C TYR A 31 -10.07 11.05 -11.42
N LEU A 32 -8.74 10.88 -11.38
CA LEU A 32 -7.96 10.76 -10.16
C LEU A 32 -6.75 11.69 -10.23
N GLN A 33 -6.35 12.26 -9.09
CA GLN A 33 -5.10 13.00 -8.93
C GLN A 33 -4.09 12.08 -8.25
N ASP A 34 -3.07 11.65 -8.99
CA ASP A 34 -2.05 10.75 -8.49
C ASP A 34 -0.74 10.97 -9.27
N PRO A 35 0.13 11.89 -8.81
CA PRO A 35 1.38 12.19 -9.51
C PRO A 35 2.38 11.03 -9.44
N TYR A 36 2.23 10.10 -8.49
CA TYR A 36 3.17 9.03 -8.23
C TYR A 36 2.98 7.81 -9.15
N ILE A 37 1.78 7.63 -9.73
CA ILE A 37 1.43 6.46 -10.56
C ILE A 37 2.40 6.22 -11.72
N LYS A 38 2.99 7.29 -12.26
CA LYS A 38 3.93 7.24 -13.40
C LYS A 38 5.25 6.54 -13.06
N ALA A 39 5.65 6.51 -11.79
CA ALA A 39 6.87 5.84 -11.37
C ALA A 39 6.80 4.31 -11.58
N PHE A 40 5.59 3.74 -11.48
CA PHE A 40 5.35 2.30 -11.42
C PHE A 40 5.03 1.68 -12.78
N LEU A 41 4.76 2.48 -13.80
CA LEU A 41 4.27 2.02 -15.09
C LEU A 41 5.21 2.44 -16.22
N LYS A 42 5.57 1.48 -17.10
CA LYS A 42 6.44 1.75 -18.25
C LYS A 42 5.70 2.40 -19.43
N ARG A 43 4.47 1.96 -19.72
CA ARG A 43 3.64 2.45 -20.84
C ARG A 43 2.16 2.43 -20.47
N GLY A 44 1.48 3.55 -20.66
CA GLY A 44 0.04 3.69 -20.42
C GLY A 44 -0.79 3.22 -21.59
N SER A 45 -1.94 2.61 -21.30
CA SER A 45 -3.02 2.42 -22.26
C SER A 45 -4.30 3.07 -21.74
N LYS A 46 -5.15 3.52 -22.67
CA LYS A 46 -6.46 4.07 -22.34
C LYS A 46 -7.43 2.92 -22.08
N ARG A 47 -8.31 3.08 -21.09
CA ARG A 47 -9.46 2.21 -20.82
C ARG A 47 -10.76 2.89 -21.20
N ALA A 48 -11.81 2.09 -21.39
CA ALA A 48 -13.15 2.60 -21.64
C ALA A 48 -13.63 3.47 -20.47
N PRO A 49 -14.48 4.50 -20.70
CA PRO A 49 -14.94 5.40 -19.65
C PRO A 49 -15.57 4.68 -18.44
N ILE A 50 -16.29 3.59 -18.65
CA ILE A 50 -16.88 2.80 -17.55
C ILE A 50 -15.82 2.18 -16.62
N ILE A 51 -14.68 1.77 -17.16
CA ILE A 51 -13.56 1.24 -16.37
C ILE A 51 -12.92 2.37 -15.55
N ASN A 52 -12.74 3.56 -16.14
CA ASN A 52 -12.23 4.73 -15.42
C ASN A 52 -13.17 5.14 -14.28
N ARG A 53 -14.50 5.12 -14.50
CA ARG A 53 -15.51 5.36 -13.46
C ARG A 53 -15.45 4.34 -12.33
N GLY A 54 -15.33 3.05 -12.65
CA GLY A 54 -15.17 1.99 -11.64
C GLY A 54 -13.87 2.15 -10.84
N THR A 55 -12.78 2.51 -11.53
CA THR A 55 -11.48 2.76 -10.90
C THR A 55 -11.52 3.96 -9.96
N TYR A 56 -12.19 5.04 -10.37
CA TYR A 56 -12.45 6.20 -9.52
C TYR A 56 -13.25 5.81 -8.28
N ALA A 57 -14.43 5.19 -8.46
CA ALA A 57 -15.31 4.82 -7.37
C ALA A 57 -14.61 3.89 -6.35
N ARG A 58 -13.86 2.89 -6.83
CA ARG A 58 -13.03 2.02 -5.98
C ARG A 58 -12.00 2.81 -5.19
N THR A 59 -11.26 3.70 -5.84
CA THR A 59 -10.16 4.45 -5.21
C THR A 59 -10.72 5.42 -4.18
N ALA A 60 -11.69 6.26 -4.58
CA ALA A 60 -12.31 7.24 -3.71
C ALA A 60 -13.02 6.60 -2.51
N GLY A 61 -13.73 5.48 -2.72
CA GLY A 61 -14.39 4.76 -1.63
C GLY A 61 -13.42 4.25 -0.57
N LEU A 62 -12.31 3.62 -0.99
CA LEU A 62 -11.26 3.20 -0.06
C LEU A 62 -10.59 4.39 0.63
N ASP A 63 -10.33 5.47 -0.11
CA ASP A 63 -9.70 6.66 0.45
C ASP A 63 -10.57 7.29 1.54
N ILE A 64 -11.90 7.39 1.32
CA ILE A 64 -12.84 7.89 2.33
C ILE A 64 -12.78 7.04 3.60
N LEU A 65 -12.87 5.71 3.47
CA LEU A 65 -12.87 4.80 4.62
C LEU A 65 -11.56 4.88 5.41
N ILE A 66 -10.42 4.89 4.71
CA ILE A 66 -9.11 4.98 5.35
C ILE A 66 -8.94 6.34 6.03
N LYS A 67 -9.32 7.44 5.37
CA LYS A 67 -9.24 8.79 5.97
C LYS A 67 -10.10 8.87 7.24
N GLN A 68 -11.34 8.38 7.19
CA GLN A 68 -12.22 8.33 8.36
C GLN A 68 -11.61 7.51 9.50
N PHE A 69 -11.09 6.31 9.20
CA PHE A 69 -10.40 5.48 10.19
C PHE A 69 -9.23 6.22 10.83
N LEU A 70 -8.37 6.87 10.04
CA LEU A 70 -7.21 7.59 10.55
C LEU A 70 -7.60 8.79 11.42
N THR A 71 -8.67 9.52 11.06
CA THR A 71 -9.14 10.69 11.81
C THR A 71 -9.99 10.35 13.04
N ALA A 72 -10.54 9.15 13.12
CA ALA A 72 -11.38 8.74 14.24
C ALA A 72 -10.59 8.76 15.56
N THR A 73 -11.19 9.27 16.63
CA THR A 73 -10.70 9.07 17.99
C THR A 73 -11.54 7.96 18.61
N ILE A 74 -10.92 6.86 19.01
CA ILE A 74 -11.61 5.72 19.63
C ILE A 74 -11.30 5.78 21.13
N PRO A 75 -12.29 6.06 21.99
CA PRO A 75 -12.10 6.01 23.44
C PRO A 75 -11.69 4.59 23.87
N LEU A 76 -10.69 4.48 24.74
CA LEU A 76 -10.43 3.22 25.44
C LEU A 76 -11.42 3.10 26.59
N GLN A 77 -11.97 1.90 26.74
CA GLN A 77 -12.86 1.57 27.85
C GLN A 77 -12.08 0.73 28.87
N ASP A 78 -12.39 0.92 30.15
CA ASP A 78 -11.90 0.04 31.20
C ASP A 78 -12.61 -1.33 31.18
N ALA A 79 -12.22 -2.22 32.10
CA ALA A 79 -12.83 -3.55 32.24
C ALA A 79 -14.34 -3.52 32.57
N THR A 80 -14.89 -2.36 32.93
CA THR A 80 -16.31 -2.14 33.21
C THR A 80 -17.07 -1.57 32.01
N GLY A 81 -16.37 -1.27 30.91
CA GLY A 81 -16.94 -0.62 29.73
C GLY A 81 -17.01 0.91 29.83
N SER A 82 -16.46 1.51 30.89
CA SER A 82 -16.46 2.97 31.09
C SER A 82 -15.31 3.61 30.32
N GLU A 83 -15.56 4.71 29.61
CA GLU A 83 -14.51 5.45 28.91
C GLU A 83 -13.48 5.97 29.92
N ILE A 84 -12.21 5.73 29.63
CA ILE A 84 -11.11 6.26 30.43
C ILE A 84 -10.72 7.64 29.86
N PRO A 85 -10.91 8.75 30.60
CA PRO A 85 -10.65 10.10 30.11
C PRO A 85 -9.18 10.28 29.69
N GLY A 86 -8.97 10.82 28.49
CA GLY A 86 -7.63 11.05 27.95
C GLY A 86 -6.91 9.81 27.42
N SER A 87 -7.50 8.62 27.52
CA SER A 87 -6.98 7.41 26.88
C SER A 87 -7.90 7.02 25.72
N GLY A 88 -7.52 7.44 24.52
CA GLY A 88 -8.16 7.05 23.28
C GLY A 88 -7.12 7.05 22.18
N THR A 89 -7.37 6.30 21.11
CA THR A 89 -6.45 6.32 19.96
C THR A 89 -6.41 7.74 19.40
N ARG A 90 -5.23 8.36 19.38
CA ARG A 90 -5.08 9.69 18.81
C ARG A 90 -5.34 9.65 17.29
N PRO A 91 -5.86 10.73 16.69
CA PRO A 91 -5.89 10.86 15.23
C PRO A 91 -4.51 10.58 14.64
N MET A 92 -4.47 9.87 13.51
CA MET A 92 -3.26 9.43 12.80
C MET A 92 -2.35 8.44 13.54
N ASP A 93 -2.59 8.16 14.83
CA ASP A 93 -1.81 7.21 15.63
C ASP A 93 -2.30 5.76 15.41
N LYS A 94 -2.35 5.33 14.14
CA LYS A 94 -2.87 4.03 13.70
C LYS A 94 -1.95 3.39 12.67
N GLN A 95 -2.03 2.07 12.56
CA GLN A 95 -1.28 1.29 11.57
C GLN A 95 -2.21 0.82 10.45
N ILE A 96 -1.73 0.85 9.21
CA ILE A 96 -2.41 0.32 8.04
C ILE A 96 -1.60 -0.83 7.49
N ILE A 97 -2.26 -1.97 7.24
CA ILE A 97 -1.68 -3.11 6.53
C ILE A 97 -2.47 -3.32 5.24
N SER A 98 -1.84 -3.07 4.09
CA SER A 98 -2.39 -3.33 2.77
C SER A 98 -1.92 -4.68 2.26
N LEU A 99 -2.85 -5.64 2.20
CA LEU A 99 -2.61 -7.00 1.75
C LEU A 99 -2.85 -7.11 0.24
N GLY A 100 -1.85 -7.58 -0.51
CA GLY A 100 -1.92 -7.63 -1.97
C GLY A 100 -1.87 -6.22 -2.54
N ALA A 101 -0.97 -5.40 -2.01
CA ALA A 101 -0.92 -3.97 -2.29
C ALA A 101 -0.58 -3.67 -3.75
N GLY A 102 0.07 -4.59 -4.47
CA GLY A 102 0.50 -4.37 -5.83
C GLY A 102 1.30 -3.07 -5.97
N SER A 103 1.03 -2.34 -7.05
CA SER A 103 1.64 -1.04 -7.35
C SER A 103 0.79 0.13 -6.82
N ASP A 104 0.06 -0.05 -5.73
CA ASP A 104 -0.70 1.05 -5.13
C ASP A 104 0.19 2.21 -4.71
N THR A 105 -0.36 3.40 -4.80
CA THR A 105 0.30 4.69 -4.56
C THR A 105 -0.39 5.49 -3.46
N ARG A 106 -1.41 4.93 -2.79
CA ARG A 106 -2.18 5.61 -1.73
C ARG A 106 -1.29 6.18 -0.64
N PHE A 107 -0.30 5.43 -0.16
CA PHE A 107 0.63 5.91 0.87
C PHE A 107 1.26 7.26 0.46
N PHE A 108 1.74 7.36 -0.78
CA PHE A 108 2.40 8.56 -1.26
C PHE A 108 1.44 9.76 -1.34
N ASN A 109 0.23 9.51 -1.86
CA ASN A 109 -0.81 10.54 -1.94
C ASN A 109 -1.25 11.01 -0.54
N PHE A 110 -1.43 10.09 0.41
CA PHE A 110 -1.77 10.45 1.79
C PHE A 110 -0.67 11.24 2.47
N LYS A 111 0.59 10.82 2.35
CA LYS A 111 1.71 11.58 2.92
C LYS A 111 1.78 13.00 2.35
N ALA A 112 1.57 13.16 1.04
CA ALA A 112 1.53 14.46 0.38
C ALA A 112 0.38 15.34 0.87
N ASP A 113 -0.78 14.74 1.19
CA ASP A 113 -1.94 15.40 1.80
C ASP A 113 -1.76 15.68 3.31
N GLY A 114 -0.59 15.40 3.89
CA GLY A 114 -0.34 15.55 5.33
C GLY A 114 -0.96 14.45 6.21
N ILE A 115 -1.48 13.38 5.59
CA ILE A 115 -2.10 12.24 6.26
C ILE A 115 -1.01 11.20 6.55
N ASN A 116 -0.63 11.12 7.83
CA ASN A 116 0.57 10.41 8.27
C ASN A 116 0.22 9.33 9.31
N PRO A 117 -0.21 8.13 8.89
CA PRO A 117 -0.39 7.02 9.83
C PRO A 117 0.94 6.69 10.53
N ARG A 118 0.87 6.21 11.78
CA ARG A 118 2.03 5.70 12.54
C ARG A 118 2.84 4.71 11.71
N ARG A 119 2.15 3.82 10.98
CA ARG A 119 2.79 2.85 10.07
C ARG A 119 1.89 2.55 8.88
N TYR A 120 2.48 2.44 7.69
CA TYR A 120 1.85 1.90 6.50
C TYR A 120 2.67 0.73 5.99
N ILE A 121 2.09 -0.47 6.03
CA ILE A 121 2.73 -1.72 5.66
C ILE A 121 2.04 -2.25 4.41
N GLU A 122 2.80 -2.56 3.38
CA GLU A 122 2.32 -3.19 2.17
C GLU A 122 2.94 -4.58 2.04
N ILE A 123 2.11 -5.57 1.73
CA ILE A 123 2.51 -6.96 1.62
C ILE A 123 2.08 -7.49 0.25
N ASP A 124 3.01 -8.08 -0.48
CA ASP A 124 2.73 -8.74 -1.77
C ASP A 124 3.81 -9.80 -2.05
N TYR A 125 3.65 -10.54 -3.14
CA TYR A 125 4.63 -11.51 -3.58
C TYR A 125 6.01 -10.84 -3.81
N PRO A 126 7.13 -11.54 -3.54
CA PRO A 126 8.48 -11.00 -3.70
C PRO A 126 8.76 -10.36 -5.07
N GLN A 127 8.19 -10.93 -6.14
CA GLN A 127 8.34 -10.42 -7.51
C GLN A 127 7.65 -9.06 -7.70
N ILE A 128 6.52 -8.83 -7.01
CA ILE A 128 5.77 -7.59 -7.07
C ILE A 128 6.43 -6.54 -6.19
N THR A 129 6.82 -6.90 -4.96
CA THR A 129 7.51 -5.98 -4.06
C THR A 129 8.88 -5.57 -4.60
N ALA A 130 9.63 -6.46 -5.27
CA ALA A 130 10.88 -6.09 -5.94
C ALA A 130 10.68 -5.04 -7.03
N LYS A 131 9.69 -5.23 -7.91
CA LYS A 131 9.35 -4.26 -8.96
C LYS A 131 8.97 -2.91 -8.33
N LYS A 132 8.18 -2.93 -7.26
CA LYS A 132 7.73 -1.72 -6.57
C LYS A 132 8.87 -1.01 -5.85
N ALA A 133 9.70 -1.72 -5.07
CA ALA A 133 10.87 -1.17 -4.40
C ALA A 133 11.81 -0.50 -5.41
N HIS A 134 12.10 -1.17 -6.53
CA HIS A 134 12.92 -0.60 -7.59
C HIS A 134 12.29 0.68 -8.18
N ALA A 135 10.98 0.69 -8.45
CA ALA A 135 10.28 1.87 -8.96
C ALA A 135 10.31 3.04 -7.96
N ILE A 136 10.14 2.77 -6.66
CA ILE A 136 10.23 3.76 -5.60
C ILE A 136 11.64 4.36 -5.58
N VAL A 137 12.68 3.53 -5.50
CA VAL A 137 14.07 4.00 -5.39
C VAL A 137 14.53 4.76 -6.64
N ARG A 138 14.01 4.42 -7.82
CA ARG A 138 14.40 5.12 -9.05
C ARG A 138 13.76 6.50 -9.16
N ASP A 139 12.51 6.66 -8.72
CA ASP A 139 11.79 7.92 -8.85
C ASP A 139 12.14 8.89 -7.69
N LYS A 140 12.36 10.17 -8.00
CA LYS A 140 12.73 11.16 -6.99
C LYS A 140 11.53 11.53 -6.11
N ASN A 141 10.33 11.64 -6.68
CA ASN A 141 9.16 12.12 -5.95
C ASN A 141 8.69 11.09 -4.91
N THR A 142 8.71 9.81 -5.25
CA THR A 142 8.40 8.73 -4.30
C THR A 142 9.46 8.63 -3.19
N ARG A 143 10.76 8.74 -3.52
CA ARG A 143 11.85 8.75 -2.52
C ARG A 143 11.72 9.88 -1.51
N LEU A 144 11.45 11.10 -1.97
CA LEU A 144 11.27 12.26 -1.10
C LEU A 144 10.15 12.00 -0.06
N VAL A 145 9.09 11.31 -0.47
CA VAL A 145 7.93 11.03 0.39
C VAL A 145 8.21 9.97 1.46
N ILE A 146 9.00 8.93 1.14
CA ILE A 146 9.40 7.92 2.13
C ILE A 146 10.56 8.37 3.03
N GLY A 147 11.17 9.52 2.73
CA GLY A 147 12.32 10.09 3.42
C GLY A 147 13.61 9.82 2.65
N GLU A 148 14.15 10.88 2.04
CA GLU A 148 15.43 10.83 1.32
C GLU A 148 16.52 10.38 2.29
N ASP A 149 17.24 9.31 1.94
CA ASP A 149 18.31 8.66 2.71
C ASP A 149 17.92 7.96 4.03
N SER A 150 16.63 7.95 4.42
CA SER A 150 16.16 7.30 5.66
C SER A 150 15.54 5.90 5.46
N TYR A 151 15.63 5.33 4.25
CA TYR A 151 15.12 4.01 3.93
C TYR A 151 16.23 2.97 3.71
N LYS A 152 15.90 1.71 3.94
CA LYS A 152 16.76 0.55 3.68
C LYS A 152 16.09 -0.38 2.69
N VAL A 153 16.87 -0.88 1.73
CA VAL A 153 16.45 -1.94 0.81
C VAL A 153 17.12 -3.24 1.25
N LEU A 154 16.33 -4.28 1.49
CA LEU A 154 16.75 -5.54 2.11
C LEU A 154 16.37 -6.74 1.23
N GLY A 155 16.82 -7.93 1.62
CA GLY A 155 16.40 -9.21 1.01
C GLY A 155 16.77 -9.36 -0.47
N GLY A 156 17.79 -8.65 -0.96
CA GLY A 156 18.13 -8.64 -2.39
C GLY A 156 17.21 -7.76 -3.25
N GLY A 157 16.55 -6.76 -2.65
CA GLY A 157 15.74 -5.77 -3.38
C GLY A 157 14.24 -5.97 -3.32
N VAL A 158 13.77 -7.00 -2.62
CA VAL A 158 12.34 -7.34 -2.48
C VAL A 158 11.66 -6.63 -1.31
N GLU A 159 12.44 -6.04 -0.42
CA GLU A 159 11.96 -5.42 0.82
C GLU A 159 12.47 -3.99 0.93
N LEU A 160 11.59 -3.07 1.33
CA LEU A 160 11.93 -1.68 1.57
C LEU A 160 11.35 -1.23 2.90
N VAL A 161 12.20 -0.71 3.79
CA VAL A 161 11.83 -0.28 5.13
C VAL A 161 12.25 1.17 5.32
N ALA A 162 11.28 2.05 5.52
CA ALA A 162 11.45 3.44 5.91
C ALA A 162 10.75 3.72 7.26
N ASP A 163 10.84 4.96 7.74
CA ASP A 163 10.32 5.34 9.05
C ASP A 163 8.82 5.06 9.23
N SER A 164 7.96 5.50 8.30
CA SER A 164 6.51 5.25 8.38
C SER A 164 5.98 4.29 7.31
N TYR A 165 6.84 3.75 6.43
CA TYR A 165 6.44 2.92 5.29
C TYR A 165 7.28 1.65 5.17
N TRP A 166 6.62 0.50 5.14
CA TRP A 166 7.23 -0.81 4.95
C TRP A 166 6.62 -1.51 3.74
N LEU A 167 7.48 -2.07 2.89
CA LEU A 167 7.11 -2.94 1.79
C LEU A 167 7.75 -4.30 2.04
N ILE A 168 6.93 -5.28 2.39
CA ILE A 168 7.37 -6.58 2.90
C ILE A 168 6.96 -7.68 1.92
N PRO A 169 7.91 -8.50 1.43
CA PRO A 169 7.58 -9.65 0.60
C PRO A 169 6.88 -10.74 1.43
N GLY A 170 5.85 -11.37 0.88
CA GLY A 170 5.20 -12.50 1.53
C GLY A 170 4.07 -13.12 0.71
N ASP A 171 3.85 -14.42 0.91
CA ASP A 171 2.66 -15.11 0.40
C ASP A 171 1.53 -15.01 1.43
N LEU A 172 0.44 -14.36 1.06
CA LEU A 172 -0.71 -14.16 1.96
C LEU A 172 -1.43 -15.46 2.32
N ARG A 173 -1.22 -16.56 1.57
CA ARG A 173 -1.72 -17.90 1.91
C ARG A 173 -1.03 -18.46 3.15
N ASP A 174 0.16 -17.96 3.47
CA ASP A 174 0.94 -18.30 4.65
C ASP A 174 1.27 -17.05 5.48
N PHE A 175 0.21 -16.31 5.83
CA PHE A 175 0.34 -15.08 6.62
C PHE A 175 0.97 -15.31 8.00
N THR A 176 0.84 -16.53 8.53
CA THR A 176 1.45 -16.98 9.78
C THR A 176 2.97 -16.89 9.77
N CYS A 177 3.61 -17.01 8.61
CA CYS A 177 5.05 -16.82 8.46
C CYS A 177 5.46 -15.33 8.40
N ILE A 178 4.54 -14.43 8.02
CA ILE A 178 4.82 -13.00 7.87
C ILE A 178 4.67 -12.26 9.19
N LEU A 179 3.65 -12.60 9.98
CA LEU A 179 3.31 -11.87 11.21
C LEU A 179 4.46 -11.80 12.24
N PRO A 180 5.20 -12.89 12.56
CA PRO A 180 6.30 -12.83 13.52
C PRO A 180 7.38 -11.82 13.12
N LYS A 181 7.64 -11.69 11.82
CA LYS A 181 8.55 -10.69 11.27
C LYS A 181 8.02 -9.27 11.45
N LEU A 182 6.74 -9.03 11.16
CA LEU A 182 6.16 -7.70 11.36
C LEU A 182 6.21 -7.27 12.83
N VAL A 183 5.91 -8.19 13.75
CA VAL A 183 5.99 -7.94 15.20
C VAL A 183 7.42 -7.63 15.62
N SER A 184 8.42 -8.40 15.14
CA SER A 184 9.83 -8.12 15.47
C SER A 184 10.33 -6.80 14.90
N MET A 185 9.71 -6.30 13.82
CA MET A 185 9.97 -4.98 13.26
C MET A 185 9.27 -3.84 14.01
N GLY A 186 8.36 -4.14 14.94
CA GLY A 186 7.60 -3.16 15.73
C GLY A 186 6.17 -2.91 15.26
N LEU A 187 5.52 -3.89 14.60
CA LEU A 187 4.07 -3.89 14.46
C LEU A 187 3.42 -3.94 15.85
N ASP A 188 2.49 -3.03 16.11
CA ASP A 188 1.76 -2.96 17.37
C ASP A 188 0.50 -3.81 17.23
N THR A 189 0.38 -4.85 18.05
CA THR A 189 -0.78 -5.76 18.04
C THR A 189 -1.77 -5.46 19.16
N THR A 190 -1.53 -4.40 19.94
CA THR A 190 -2.34 -4.04 21.11
C THR A 190 -3.26 -2.86 20.86
#